data_AF-A0A3N5E1M0-F1
#
_entry.id   AF-A0A3N5E1M0-F1
#
_cell.length_a   1.000
_cell.length_b   1.000
_cell.length_c   1.000
_cell.angle_alpha   90.00
_cell.angle_beta   90.00
_cell.angle_gamma   90.00
#
_symmetry.space_group_name_H-M   'P 1'
#
loop_
_entity.id
_entity.type
_entity.pdbx_description
1 polymer ?
#
loop_
_entity_poly.entity_id
_entity_poly.type
_entity_poly.pdbx_seq_one_letter_code
_entity_poly.pdbx_strand_id
1 'polypeptide(L)'
;MKMKNPPHPGAIIQEALDELNVSLREFAKAMDIAPSTASRLLTEKAALTPEMAVKLAIVIGSSASVWMKLQNAHSLAAAESAVDTSKLQALRDKLTRSSIQAEAANLYDGDEVFDKLIQNLS
;
A
#
# COMPACT_ATOMS: atom_id res chain seq x y z
N MET A 1 -6.92 -3.76 15.25
CA MET A 1 -8.03 -3.09 14.53
C MET A 1 -7.48 -2.47 13.26
N LYS A 2 -8.01 -2.82 12.07
CA LYS A 2 -7.73 -2.05 10.84
C LYS A 2 -8.34 -0.66 11.00
N MET A 3 -7.57 0.40 10.73
CA MET A 3 -8.14 1.75 10.69
C MET A 3 -9.17 1.81 9.56
N LYS A 4 -10.37 2.31 9.85
CA LYS A 4 -11.48 2.35 8.88
C LYS A 4 -11.26 3.39 7.78
N ASN A 5 -10.39 4.37 8.01
CA ASN A 5 -10.04 5.40 7.05
C ASN A 5 -8.55 5.80 7.22
N PRO A 6 -7.61 5.00 6.70
CA PRO A 6 -6.20 5.33 6.76
C PRO A 6 -5.92 6.63 5.97
N PRO A 7 -5.15 7.58 6.54
CA PRO A 7 -4.86 8.85 5.87
C PRO A 7 -4.04 8.64 4.59
N HIS A 8 -4.26 9.48 3.59
CA HIS A 8 -3.45 9.50 2.38
C HIS A 8 -2.01 9.95 2.74
N PRO A 9 -0.94 9.32 2.21
CA PRO A 9 0.44 9.70 2.52
C PRO A 9 0.74 11.18 2.26
N GLY A 10 0.11 11.76 1.23
CA GLY A 10 0.18 13.19 0.91
C GLY A 10 -0.13 14.13 2.08
N ALA A 11 -1.14 13.80 2.89
CA ALA A 11 -1.50 14.59 4.07
C ALA A 11 -0.40 14.54 5.15
N ILE A 12 0.16 13.35 5.39
CA ILE A 12 1.25 13.14 6.34
C ILE A 12 2.50 13.89 5.90
N ILE A 13 2.80 13.88 4.60
CA ILE A 13 3.93 14.64 4.04
C ILE A 13 3.68 16.13 4.23
N GLN A 14 2.47 16.64 3.95
CA GLN A 14 2.15 18.05 4.14
C GLN A 14 2.36 18.50 5.59
N GLU A 15 1.88 17.73 6.57
CA GLU A 15 2.08 18.01 7.99
C GLU A 15 3.58 18.04 8.36
N ALA A 16 4.37 17.08 7.87
CA ALA A 16 5.81 17.08 8.08
C ALA A 16 6.51 18.30 7.46
N LEU A 17 6.07 18.76 6.28
CA LEU A 17 6.62 19.97 5.65
C LEU A 17 6.28 21.24 6.44
N ASP A 18 5.07 21.30 6.98
CA ASP A 18 4.63 22.42 7.82
C ASP A 18 5.46 22.51 9.12
N GLU A 19 5.74 21.38 9.78
CA GLU A 19 6.62 21.31 10.94
C GLU A 19 8.06 21.71 10.63
N LEU A 20 8.58 21.31 9.47
CA LEU A 20 9.92 21.65 9.00
C LEU A 20 10.02 23.09 8.45
N ASN A 21 8.90 23.82 8.34
CA ASN A 21 8.80 25.12 7.67
C ASN A 21 9.34 25.09 6.22
N VAL A 22 9.09 23.99 5.50
CA VAL A 22 9.55 23.77 4.12
C VAL A 22 8.42 24.10 3.16
N SER A 23 8.69 24.99 2.20
CA SER A 23 7.71 25.32 1.17
C SER A 23 7.56 24.19 0.14
N LEU A 24 6.41 24.18 -0.55
CA LEU A 24 6.16 23.24 -1.65
C LEU A 24 7.26 23.27 -2.72
N ARG A 25 7.82 24.45 -3.02
CA ARG A 25 8.88 24.59 -4.03
C ARG A 25 10.20 24.01 -3.56
N GLU A 26 10.54 24.21 -2.29
CA GLU A 26 11.74 23.60 -1.68
C GLU A 26 11.60 22.08 -1.62
N PHE A 27 10.44 21.56 -1.21
CA PHE A 27 10.16 20.13 -1.24
C PHE A 27 10.25 19.54 -2.64
N ALA A 28 9.60 20.18 -3.64
CA ALA A 28 9.66 19.72 -5.03
C ALA A 28 11.10 19.68 -5.56
N LYS A 29 11.92 20.68 -5.22
CA LYS A 29 13.33 20.73 -5.56
C LYS A 29 14.13 19.62 -4.86
N ALA A 30 13.91 19.38 -3.58
CA ALA A 30 14.58 18.32 -2.82
C ALA A 30 14.24 16.92 -3.35
N MET A 31 12.99 16.72 -3.80
CA MET A 31 12.52 15.48 -4.40
C MET A 31 12.92 15.29 -5.88
N ASP A 32 13.52 16.30 -6.51
CA ASP A 32 13.77 16.35 -7.96
C ASP A 32 12.51 16.00 -8.78
N ILE A 33 11.46 16.78 -8.56
CA ILE A 33 10.17 16.66 -9.26
C ILE A 33 9.61 18.03 -9.61
N ALA A 34 8.71 18.08 -10.60
CA ALA A 34 7.97 19.28 -10.91
C ALA A 34 7.09 19.74 -9.71
N PRO A 35 6.99 21.06 -9.42
CA PRO A 35 6.11 21.57 -8.38
C PRO A 35 4.64 21.15 -8.54
N SER A 36 4.17 20.96 -9.77
CA SER A 36 2.83 20.42 -10.04
C SER A 36 2.65 18.99 -9.54
N THR A 37 3.71 18.17 -9.61
CA THR A 37 3.69 16.79 -9.10
C THR A 37 3.68 16.78 -7.58
N ALA A 38 4.52 17.61 -6.94
CA ALA A 38 4.48 17.82 -5.50
C ALA A 38 3.10 18.27 -5.04
N SER A 39 2.51 19.28 -5.71
CA SER A 39 1.17 19.78 -5.38
C SER A 39 0.10 18.70 -5.45
N ARG A 40 0.08 17.87 -6.50
CA ARG A 40 -0.90 16.78 -6.60
C ARG A 40 -0.72 15.74 -5.50
N LEU A 41 0.52 15.41 -5.14
CA LEU A 41 0.80 14.48 -4.04
C LEU A 41 0.30 15.03 -2.70
N LEU A 42 0.68 16.28 -2.37
CA LEU A 42 0.35 16.92 -1.09
C LEU A 42 -1.15 17.21 -0.95
N THR A 43 -1.85 17.44 -2.05
CA THR A 43 -3.31 17.63 -2.07
C THR A 43 -4.11 16.34 -2.26
N GLU A 44 -3.46 15.18 -2.10
CA GLU A 44 -4.08 13.84 -2.18
C GLU A 44 -4.73 13.52 -3.54
N LYS A 45 -4.37 14.27 -4.59
CA LYS A 45 -4.84 14.09 -5.96
C LYS A 45 -4.00 13.10 -6.77
N ALA A 46 -2.89 12.64 -6.23
CA ALA A 46 -2.03 11.63 -6.82
C ALA A 46 -1.54 10.66 -5.75
N ALA A 47 -1.63 9.37 -6.05
CA ALA A 47 -1.07 8.33 -5.20
C ALA A 47 0.46 8.45 -5.13
N LEU A 48 1.01 8.06 -4.00
CA LEU A 48 2.45 7.89 -3.83
C LEU A 48 2.94 6.65 -4.58
N THR A 49 3.86 6.84 -5.54
CA THR A 49 4.45 5.74 -6.30
C THR A 49 5.68 5.15 -5.58
N PRO A 50 6.12 3.92 -5.94
CA PRO A 50 7.34 3.35 -5.39
C PRO A 50 8.60 4.21 -5.61
N GLU A 51 8.73 4.85 -6.78
CA GLU A 51 9.83 5.79 -7.06
C GLU A 51 9.80 6.97 -6.07
N MET A 52 8.62 7.55 -5.85
CA MET A 52 8.43 8.65 -4.90
C MET A 52 8.70 8.22 -3.46
N ALA A 53 8.36 6.99 -3.09
CA ALA A 53 8.66 6.44 -1.77
C ALA A 53 10.17 6.28 -1.51
N VAL A 54 10.95 5.89 -2.54
CA VAL A 54 12.42 5.86 -2.46
C VAL A 54 12.99 7.26 -2.27
N LYS A 55 12.50 8.25 -3.03
CA LYS A 55 12.90 9.66 -2.90
C LYS A 55 12.56 10.22 -1.51
N LEU A 56 11.36 9.96 -1.00
CA LEU A 56 10.93 10.40 0.34
C LEU A 56 11.77 9.83 1.47
N ALA A 57 12.18 8.56 1.37
CA ALA A 57 13.06 7.94 2.36
C ALA A 57 14.37 8.71 2.55
N ILE A 58 14.86 9.37 1.50
CA ILE A 58 16.07 10.19 1.52
C ILE A 58 15.76 11.63 1.98
N VAL A 59 14.67 12.22 1.46
CA VAL A 59 14.36 13.65 1.67
C VAL A 59 13.71 13.94 3.03
N ILE A 60 12.80 13.09 3.48
CA ILE A 60 12.04 13.26 4.73
C ILE A 60 12.49 12.23 5.79
N GLY A 61 12.91 11.04 5.36
CA GLY A 61 13.29 9.94 6.23
C GLY A 61 12.29 8.79 6.21
N SER A 62 12.42 7.88 7.17
CA SER A 62 11.79 6.55 7.17
C SER A 62 12.27 5.68 6.00
N SER A 63 11.61 4.55 5.76
CA SER A 63 11.93 3.66 4.64
C SER A 63 10.87 3.75 3.53
N ALA A 64 11.28 3.44 2.30
CA ALA A 64 10.36 3.37 1.16
C ALA A 64 9.22 2.36 1.43
N SER A 65 9.50 1.26 2.15
CA SER A 65 8.48 0.28 2.51
C SER A 65 7.47 0.81 3.52
N VAL A 66 7.87 1.70 4.45
CA VAL A 66 6.92 2.38 5.35
C VAL A 66 6.00 3.31 4.56
N TRP A 67 6.55 4.11 3.66
CA TRP A 67 5.76 4.98 2.77
C TRP A 67 4.77 4.18 1.90
N MET A 68 5.22 3.07 1.32
CA MET A 68 4.34 2.19 0.55
C MET A 68 3.27 1.51 1.41
N LYS A 69 3.57 1.16 2.67
CA LYS A 69 2.55 0.64 3.60
C LYS A 69 1.43 1.64 3.83
N LEU A 70 1.76 2.92 4.01
CA LEU A 70 0.77 4.00 4.15
C LEU A 70 -0.11 4.11 2.90
N GLN A 71 0.52 4.16 1.71
CA GLN A 71 -0.21 4.22 0.45
C GLN A 71 -1.11 3.00 0.25
N ASN A 72 -0.59 1.80 0.51
CA ASN A 72 -1.33 0.56 0.34
C ASN A 72 -2.53 0.49 1.28
N ALA A 73 -2.36 0.91 2.55
CA ALA A 73 -3.46 0.98 3.49
C ALA A 73 -4.57 1.91 2.99
N HIS A 74 -4.21 3.13 2.55
CA HIS A 74 -5.15 4.09 1.97
C HIS A 74 -5.87 3.54 0.73
N SER A 75 -5.11 3.05 -0.24
CA SER A 75 -5.63 2.49 -1.50
C SER A 75 -6.54 1.28 -1.26
N LEU A 76 -6.19 0.39 -0.34
CA LEU A 76 -7.00 -0.77 0.00
C LEU A 76 -8.31 -0.36 0.67
N ALA A 77 -8.30 0.59 1.61
CA ALA A 77 -9.54 1.04 2.26
C ALA A 77 -10.52 1.69 1.25
N ALA A 78 -9.99 2.48 0.32
CA ALA A 78 -10.78 3.05 -0.77
C ALA A 78 -11.37 1.95 -1.69
N ALA A 79 -10.56 0.95 -2.04
CA ALA A 79 -10.99 -0.17 -2.87
C ALA A 79 -12.01 -1.08 -2.17
N GLU A 80 -11.78 -1.44 -0.90
CA GLU A 80 -12.69 -2.25 -0.07
C GLU A 80 -14.09 -1.61 0.01
N SER A 81 -14.19 -0.27 -0.06
CA SER A 81 -15.45 0.46 -0.03
C SER A 81 -16.13 0.60 -1.40
N ALA A 82 -15.37 0.49 -2.50
CA ALA A 82 -15.85 0.75 -3.86
C ALA A 82 -16.13 -0.52 -4.67
N VAL A 83 -15.46 -1.64 -4.35
CA VAL A 83 -15.59 -2.90 -5.10
C VAL A 83 -16.83 -3.67 -4.64
N ASP A 84 -17.72 -3.97 -5.59
CA ASP A 84 -18.82 -4.93 -5.37
C ASP A 84 -18.27 -6.37 -5.40
N THR A 85 -18.32 -7.02 -4.25
CA THR A 85 -17.84 -8.40 -4.08
C THR A 85 -18.95 -9.45 -4.19
N SER A 86 -20.22 -9.04 -4.40
CA SER A 86 -21.40 -9.93 -4.33
C SER A 86 -21.40 -11.06 -5.36
N LYS A 87 -20.70 -10.89 -6.48
CA LYS A 87 -20.62 -11.88 -7.57
C LYS A 87 -19.32 -12.69 -7.59
N LEU A 88 -18.42 -12.44 -6.65
CA LEU A 88 -17.11 -13.10 -6.63
C LEU A 88 -17.22 -14.51 -6.07
N GLN A 89 -16.45 -15.45 -6.63
CA GLN A 89 -16.39 -16.83 -6.18
C GLN A 89 -14.96 -17.15 -5.71
N ALA A 90 -14.84 -17.71 -4.51
CA ALA A 90 -13.54 -18.12 -3.97
C ALA A 90 -13.01 -19.32 -4.76
N LEU A 91 -11.85 -19.16 -5.41
CA LEU A 91 -11.18 -20.27 -6.12
C LEU A 91 -10.21 -21.05 -5.23
N ARG A 92 -9.87 -20.54 -4.04
CA ARG A 92 -8.95 -21.19 -3.10
C ARG A 92 -9.41 -22.58 -2.68
N ASP A 93 -10.72 -22.82 -2.64
CA ASP A 93 -11.31 -24.11 -2.29
C ASP A 93 -10.94 -25.21 -3.30
N LYS A 94 -10.51 -24.83 -4.51
CA LYS A 94 -9.99 -25.75 -5.52
C LYS A 94 -8.53 -26.13 -5.27
N LEU A 95 -7.74 -25.27 -4.61
CA LEU A 95 -6.32 -25.54 -4.31
C LEU A 95 -6.14 -26.68 -3.31
N THR A 96 -7.04 -26.82 -2.34
CA THR A 96 -6.99 -27.90 -1.35
C THR A 96 -7.15 -29.28 -1.98
N ARG A 97 -7.80 -29.39 -3.15
CA ARG A 97 -8.00 -30.65 -3.87
C ARG A 97 -6.87 -31.02 -4.85
N SER A 98 -6.10 -30.03 -5.34
CA SER A 98 -5.03 -30.26 -6.32
C SER A 98 -3.63 -30.33 -5.72
N SER A 99 -3.39 -29.66 -4.59
CA SER A 99 -2.03 -29.35 -4.11
C SER A 99 -1.57 -30.20 -2.92
N ILE A 100 -2.44 -31.02 -2.35
CA ILE A 100 -2.11 -31.92 -1.24
C ILE A 100 -2.30 -33.35 -1.72
N GLN A 101 -1.24 -34.16 -1.76
CA GLN A 101 -1.37 -35.62 -1.74
C GLN A 101 -2.11 -35.98 -0.44
N ALA A 102 -3.42 -36.15 -0.57
CA ALA A 102 -4.45 -36.87 0.23
C ALA A 102 -4.37 -36.99 1.77
N GLU A 103 -3.26 -36.70 2.46
CA GLU A 103 -3.08 -37.02 3.88
C GLU A 103 -3.16 -35.78 4.80
N ALA A 104 -2.94 -34.56 4.28
CA ALA A 104 -3.00 -33.31 5.06
C ALA A 104 -4.24 -32.44 4.82
N ALA A 105 -5.18 -32.87 3.95
CA ALA A 105 -6.32 -32.05 3.52
C ALA A 105 -7.36 -31.74 4.62
N ASN A 106 -7.27 -32.40 5.78
CA ASN A 106 -8.11 -32.12 6.96
C ASN A 106 -7.48 -31.12 7.95
N LEU A 107 -6.25 -30.65 7.72
CA LEU A 107 -5.52 -29.82 8.69
C LEU A 107 -5.37 -28.35 8.28
N TYR A 108 -5.69 -27.99 7.02
CA TYR A 108 -5.43 -26.65 6.49
C TYR A 108 -6.60 -26.12 5.66
N ASP A 109 -7.09 -24.91 5.98
CA ASP A 109 -8.04 -24.16 5.15
C ASP A 109 -7.35 -23.57 3.90
N GLY A 110 -8.11 -23.26 2.85
CA GLY A 110 -7.60 -22.79 1.57
C GLY A 110 -6.78 -21.49 1.66
N ASP A 111 -7.06 -20.63 2.64
CA ASP A 111 -6.26 -19.43 2.91
C ASP A 111 -4.84 -19.79 3.38
N GLU A 112 -4.69 -20.76 4.27
CA GLU A 112 -3.38 -21.16 4.79
C GLU A 112 -2.52 -21.85 3.73
N VAL A 113 -3.14 -22.65 2.85
CA VAL A 113 -2.46 -23.28 1.71
C VAL A 113 -1.96 -22.21 0.74
N PHE A 114 -2.76 -21.19 0.46
CA PHE A 114 -2.39 -20.12 -0.46
C PHE A 114 -1.25 -19.26 0.12
N ASP A 115 -1.30 -18.92 1.40
CA ASP A 115 -0.24 -18.14 2.06
C ASP A 115 1.12 -18.84 2.01
N LYS A 116 1.15 -20.17 2.26
CA LYS A 116 2.38 -20.98 2.15
C LYS A 116 2.94 -21.00 0.73
N LEU A 117 2.08 -21.03 -0.29
CA LEU A 117 2.53 -20.96 -1.69
C LEU A 117 3.20 -19.63 -2.01
N ILE A 118 2.65 -18.52 -1.52
CA ILE A 118 3.24 -17.19 -1.74
C ILE A 118 4.58 -17.04 -1.01
N GLN A 119 4.69 -17.55 0.23
CA GLN A 119 5.93 -17.51 1.00
C GLN A 119 7.08 -18.30 0.35
N ASN A 120 6.79 -19.45 -0.27
CA ASN A 120 7.81 -20.26 -0.94
C ASN A 120 8.31 -19.66 -2.28
N LEU A 121 7.59 -18.68 -2.84
CA LEU A 121 7.97 -17.99 -4.08
C LEU A 121 8.77 -16.70 -3.85
N SER A 122 8.86 -16.24 -2.60
CA SER A 122 9.58 -15.01 -2.20
C SER A 122 10.97 -15.32 -1.66
#